data_AF-A0A429Y7W4-F1
#
_entry.id   AF-A0A429Y7W4-F1
#
_cell.length_a   1.000
_cell.length_b   1.000
_cell.length_c   1.000
_cell.angle_alpha   90.00
_cell.angle_beta   90.00
_cell.angle_gamma   90.00
#
_symmetry.space_group_name_H-M   'P 1'
#
loop_
_entity.id
_entity.type
_entity.pdbx_description
1 polymer ?
#
loop_
_entity_poly.entity_id
_entity_poly.type
_entity_poly.pdbx_seq_one_letter_code
_entity_poly.pdbx_strand_id
1 'polypeptide(L)'
;MNRIALSWSGGKDSCMALHELTHKGSDVVCLVTTVPEETGKTFAHNEDMKKIEAQADSLRIPMEFIHCTYDTYTDDFLKELMRLKTKYKLDAIAFGDMYLDGHREWGQKLADAAKLEALYPLWAEQSQMTESLRKFIETGYKAEIIKVREDVLPASWVGRQLDESFLKDISKEDVCPMGESGEYHTFVYDGPLFKKEVNI
;
A
#
# COMPACT_ATOMS: atom_id res chain seq x y z
N MET A 1 -16.46 -15.64 7.02
CA MET A 1 -15.90 -14.50 6.29
C MET A 1 -14.40 -14.60 6.45
N ASN A 2 -13.66 -14.54 5.34
CA ASN A 2 -12.20 -14.67 5.38
C ASN A 2 -11.61 -13.44 6.07
N ARG A 3 -10.79 -13.67 7.10
CA ARG A 3 -10.14 -12.62 7.89
C ARG A 3 -8.79 -12.30 7.26
N ILE A 4 -8.60 -11.05 6.87
CA ILE A 4 -7.50 -10.63 6.00
C ILE A 4 -6.60 -9.64 6.75
N ALA A 5 -5.29 -9.89 6.71
CA ALA A 5 -4.30 -8.85 6.93
C ALA A 5 -4.02 -8.13 5.61
N LEU A 6 -3.90 -6.81 5.63
CA LEU A 6 -3.54 -6.04 4.43
C LEU A 6 -2.14 -5.46 4.60
N SER A 7 -1.26 -5.75 3.64
CA SER A 7 0.02 -5.04 3.50
C SER A 7 -0.26 -3.57 3.20
N TRP A 8 0.18 -2.69 4.10
CA TRP A 8 -0.17 -1.28 4.11
C TRP A 8 1.09 -0.41 4.01
N SER A 9 1.19 0.39 2.97
CA SER A 9 2.28 1.37 2.81
C SER A 9 1.84 2.80 3.15
N GLY A 10 0.52 3.01 3.26
CA GLY A 10 -0.08 4.33 3.39
C GLY A 10 -0.27 5.07 2.07
N GLY A 11 0.16 4.48 0.95
CA GLY A 11 -0.04 5.04 -0.38
C GLY A 11 -1.32 4.57 -1.07
N LYS A 12 -1.52 5.13 -2.27
CA LYS A 12 -2.71 4.93 -3.11
C LYS A 12 -3.01 3.45 -3.36
N ASP A 13 -2.01 2.60 -3.59
CA ASP A 13 -2.21 1.20 -3.99
C ASP A 13 -2.75 0.37 -2.81
N SER A 14 -2.14 0.51 -1.63
CA SER A 14 -2.67 -0.13 -0.42
C SER A 14 -4.07 0.37 -0.05
N CYS A 15 -4.35 1.66 -0.28
CA CYS A 15 -5.68 2.23 -0.05
C CYS A 15 -6.72 1.70 -1.05
N MET A 16 -6.36 1.56 -2.32
CA MET A 16 -7.22 0.97 -3.34
C MET A 16 -7.45 -0.52 -3.10
N ALA A 17 -6.45 -1.26 -2.62
CA ALA A 17 -6.62 -2.66 -2.21
C ALA A 17 -7.62 -2.77 -1.06
N LEU A 18 -7.53 -1.89 -0.05
CA LEU A 18 -8.52 -1.81 1.02
C LEU A 18 -9.92 -1.47 0.49
N HIS A 19 -10.01 -0.52 -0.43
CA HIS A 19 -11.26 -0.12 -1.07
C HIS A 19 -11.95 -1.31 -1.74
N GLU A 20 -11.23 -2.04 -2.59
CA GLU A 20 -11.74 -3.21 -3.31
C GLU A 20 -12.17 -4.33 -2.37
N LEU A 21 -11.37 -4.64 -1.35
CA LEU A 21 -11.70 -5.65 -0.33
C LEU A 21 -12.97 -5.26 0.43
N THR A 22 -13.08 -3.99 0.83
CA THR A 22 -14.25 -3.50 1.57
C THR A 22 -15.52 -3.58 0.71
N HIS A 23 -15.46 -3.21 -0.57
CA HIS A 23 -16.60 -3.30 -1.49
C HIS A 23 -17.05 -4.73 -1.77
N LYS A 24 -16.11 -5.69 -1.73
CA LYS A 24 -16.41 -7.13 -1.83
C LYS A 24 -16.95 -7.74 -0.53
N GLY A 25 -17.05 -6.95 0.54
CA GLY A 25 -17.51 -7.41 1.86
C GLY A 25 -16.47 -8.27 2.60
N SER A 26 -15.19 -8.15 2.25
CA SER A 26 -14.09 -8.81 2.93
C SER A 26 -13.83 -8.21 4.31
N ASP A 27 -13.39 -9.03 5.27
CA ASP A 27 -13.09 -8.62 6.65
C ASP A 27 -11.60 -8.33 6.80
N VAL A 28 -11.18 -7.08 6.56
CA VAL A 28 -9.80 -6.63 6.80
C VAL A 28 -9.64 -6.29 8.28
N VAL A 29 -8.87 -7.13 9.00
CA VAL A 29 -8.86 -7.13 10.47
C VAL A 29 -7.60 -6.52 11.07
N CYS A 30 -6.54 -6.36 10.27
CA CYS A 30 -5.37 -5.58 10.60
C CYS A 30 -4.66 -5.08 9.33
N LEU A 31 -3.95 -3.97 9.49
CA LEU A 31 -2.97 -3.44 8.55
C LEU A 31 -1.58 -3.86 9.01
N VAL A 32 -0.68 -4.13 8.07
CA VAL A 32 0.69 -4.60 8.37
C VAL A 32 1.69 -3.76 7.59
N THR A 33 2.69 -3.22 8.27
CA THR A 33 3.75 -2.38 7.67
C THR A 33 5.11 -2.77 8.22
N THR A 34 6.13 -2.82 7.35
CA THR A 34 7.52 -3.04 7.76
C THR A 34 8.23 -1.73 8.06
N VAL A 35 9.01 -1.72 9.15
CA VAL A 35 9.77 -0.57 9.63
C VAL A 35 11.21 -1.00 9.93
N PRO A 36 12.24 -0.25 9.51
CA PRO A 36 13.61 -0.51 9.93
C PRO A 36 13.72 -0.36 11.44
N GLU A 37 14.44 -1.28 12.08
CA GLU A 37 14.62 -1.31 13.53
C GLU A 37 15.19 0.00 14.10
N GLU A 38 15.92 0.77 13.28
CA GLU A 38 16.72 1.91 13.73
C GLU A 38 16.10 3.29 13.49
N THR A 39 15.10 3.44 12.61
CA THR A 39 14.79 4.77 12.01
C THR A 39 13.41 5.34 12.33
N GLY A 40 12.47 4.52 12.83
CA GLY A 40 11.09 4.94 13.10
C GLY A 40 10.31 5.36 11.84
N LYS A 41 10.79 4.98 10.66
CA LYS A 41 10.19 5.27 9.34
C LYS A 41 9.83 3.99 8.61
N THR A 42 8.98 4.03 7.59
CA THR A 42 8.61 2.81 6.81
C THR A 42 9.64 2.46 5.75
N PHE A 43 9.81 1.16 5.44
CA PHE A 43 10.76 0.71 4.40
C PHE A 43 10.40 1.22 3.01
N ALA A 44 9.13 1.10 2.62
CA ALA A 44 8.71 1.40 1.26
C ALA A 44 8.74 2.91 0.98
N HIS A 45 8.21 3.72 1.90
CA HIS A 45 7.88 5.12 1.64
C HIS A 45 8.69 6.11 2.47
N ASN A 46 9.52 5.63 3.43
CA ASN A 46 10.27 6.48 4.36
C ASN A 46 9.35 7.43 5.17
N GLU A 47 8.13 6.98 5.46
CA GLU A 47 7.11 7.77 6.16
C GLU A 47 7.20 7.57 7.67
N ASP A 48 6.88 8.60 8.46
CA ASP A 48 6.83 8.50 9.93
C ASP A 48 5.77 7.48 10.36
N MET A 49 6.14 6.53 11.23
CA MET A 49 5.22 5.54 11.81
C MET A 49 3.95 6.19 12.37
N LYS A 50 4.04 7.38 12.98
CA LYS A 50 2.90 8.10 13.55
C LYS A 50 1.86 8.49 12.50
N LYS A 51 2.29 8.78 11.28
CA LYS A 51 1.37 9.10 10.18
C LYS A 51 0.64 7.86 9.68
N ILE A 52 1.35 6.73 9.62
CA ILE A 52 0.77 5.43 9.28
C ILE A 52 -0.21 4.97 10.36
N GLU A 53 0.12 5.16 11.64
CA GLU A 53 -0.81 4.96 12.76
C GLU A 53 -2.04 5.88 12.64
N ALA A 54 -1.85 7.15 12.30
CA ALA A 54 -2.96 8.08 12.13
C ALA A 54 -3.91 7.67 10.98
N GLN A 55 -3.40 7.10 9.89
CA GLN A 55 -4.22 6.48 8.85
C GLN A 55 -5.02 5.31 9.41
N ALA A 56 -4.35 4.38 10.11
CA ALA A 56 -4.99 3.21 10.70
C ALA A 56 -6.11 3.58 11.69
N ASP A 57 -5.85 4.56 12.55
CA ASP A 57 -6.82 5.13 13.48
C ASP A 57 -8.02 5.74 12.76
N SER A 58 -7.77 6.48 11.67
CA SER A 58 -8.83 7.06 10.85
C SER A 58 -9.66 5.98 10.16
N LEU A 59 -9.04 4.91 9.68
CA LEU A 59 -9.70 3.76 9.07
C LEU A 59 -10.39 2.85 10.09
N ARG A 60 -10.06 2.98 11.38
CA ARG A 60 -10.46 2.11 12.49
C ARG A 60 -10.04 0.65 12.29
N ILE A 61 -8.85 0.45 11.73
CA ILE A 61 -8.24 -0.87 11.53
C ILE A 61 -6.95 -0.90 12.34
N PRO A 62 -6.70 -1.94 13.17
CA PRO A 62 -5.45 -2.06 13.92
C PRO A 62 -4.22 -2.05 13.01
N MET A 63 -3.20 -1.28 13.37
CA MET A 63 -1.88 -1.28 12.72
C MET A 63 -0.93 -2.23 13.44
N GLU A 64 -0.21 -3.06 12.69
CA GLU A 64 0.84 -3.94 13.19
C GLU A 64 2.15 -3.63 12.46
N PHE A 65 3.15 -3.21 13.23
CA PHE A 65 4.48 -2.94 12.70
C PHE A 65 5.37 -4.18 12.81
N ILE A 66 6.03 -4.50 11.71
CA ILE A 66 7.05 -5.54 11.63
C ILE A 66 8.40 -4.82 11.62
N HIS A 67 9.12 -4.92 12.74
CA HIS A 67 10.48 -4.41 12.83
C HIS A 67 11.44 -5.39 12.18
N CYS A 68 12.19 -4.94 11.17
CA CYS A 68 13.15 -5.79 10.47
C CYS A 68 14.34 -4.98 9.93
N THR A 69 15.38 -5.69 9.49
CA THR A 69 16.49 -5.12 8.71
C THR A 69 16.34 -5.51 7.24
N TYR A 70 17.16 -4.94 6.35
CA TYR A 70 17.18 -5.38 4.96
C TYR A 70 17.56 -6.87 4.82
N ASP A 71 18.49 -7.35 5.65
CA ASP A 71 18.98 -8.73 5.61
C ASP A 71 17.96 -9.74 6.15
N THR A 72 17.11 -9.32 7.09
CA THR A 72 16.13 -10.18 7.76
C THR A 72 14.69 -9.96 7.29
N TYR A 73 14.49 -9.08 6.31
CA TYR A 73 13.17 -8.57 5.91
C TYR A 73 12.11 -9.67 5.75
N THR A 74 12.40 -10.70 4.94
CA THR A 74 11.43 -11.76 4.63
C THR A 74 11.21 -12.68 5.83
N ASP A 75 12.26 -13.00 6.58
CA ASP A 75 12.20 -13.90 7.73
C ASP A 75 11.42 -13.27 8.89
N ASP A 76 11.68 -12.00 9.18
CA ASP A 76 10.95 -11.23 10.19
C ASP A 76 9.49 -11.03 9.78
N PHE A 77 9.24 -10.74 8.49
CA PHE A 77 7.87 -10.66 7.98
C PHE A 77 7.14 -11.97 8.22
N LEU A 78 7.71 -13.10 7.80
CA LEU A 78 7.09 -14.42 7.97
C LEU A 78 6.81 -14.74 9.43
N LYS A 79 7.79 -14.50 10.31
CA LYS A 79 7.66 -14.73 11.75
C LYS A 79 6.51 -13.93 12.34
N GLU A 80 6.45 -12.62 12.06
CA GLU A 80 5.39 -11.76 12.56
C GLU A 80 4.04 -12.10 11.93
N LEU A 81 3.99 -12.40 10.63
CA LEU A 81 2.77 -12.81 9.96
C LEU A 81 2.18 -14.09 10.57
N MET A 82 3.00 -15.06 10.96
CA MET A 82 2.54 -16.25 11.69
C MET A 82 1.98 -15.91 13.08
N ARG A 83 2.60 -14.97 13.80
CA ARG A 83 2.06 -14.47 15.08
C ARG A 83 0.70 -13.78 14.88
N LEU A 84 0.61 -12.91 13.87
CA LEU A 84 -0.61 -12.20 13.51
C LEU A 84 -1.72 -13.14 13.04
N LYS A 85 -1.36 -14.19 12.30
CA LYS A 85 -2.29 -15.25 11.92
C LYS A 85 -2.99 -15.85 13.13
N THR A 86 -2.25 -16.18 14.19
CA THR A 86 -2.86 -16.68 15.43
C THR A 86 -3.67 -15.60 16.16
N LYS A 87 -3.13 -14.38 16.29
CA LYS A 87 -3.77 -13.26 17.00
C LYS A 87 -5.11 -12.86 16.38
N TYR A 88 -5.14 -12.71 15.06
CA TYR A 88 -6.29 -12.22 14.30
C TYR A 88 -7.12 -13.32 13.65
N LYS A 89 -6.69 -14.60 13.74
CA LYS A 89 -7.30 -15.75 13.06
C LYS A 89 -7.35 -15.53 11.55
N LEU A 90 -6.22 -15.18 10.96
CA LEU A 90 -6.13 -14.83 9.54
C LEU A 90 -6.30 -16.07 8.67
N ASP A 91 -7.06 -15.89 7.59
CA ASP A 91 -7.22 -16.84 6.48
C ASP A 91 -6.35 -16.43 5.28
N ALA A 92 -6.10 -15.12 5.14
CA ALA A 92 -5.40 -14.55 4.00
C ALA A 92 -4.56 -13.31 4.37
N ILE A 93 -3.60 -12.98 3.49
CA ILE A 93 -2.92 -11.69 3.43
C ILE A 93 -3.12 -11.08 2.04
N ALA A 94 -3.43 -9.79 1.99
CA ALA A 94 -3.62 -9.04 0.76
C ALA A 94 -2.46 -8.06 0.52
N PHE A 95 -2.16 -7.82 -0.75
CA PHE A 95 -1.13 -6.89 -1.21
C PHE A 95 -1.70 -5.91 -2.26
N GLY A 96 -1.10 -4.73 -2.33
CA GLY A 96 -1.50 -3.68 -3.26
C GLY A 96 -0.86 -3.77 -4.65
N ASP A 97 0.03 -4.73 -4.88
CA ASP A 97 0.78 -4.87 -6.14
C ASP A 97 -0.14 -5.16 -7.34
N MET A 98 0.22 -4.61 -8.50
CA MET A 98 -0.64 -4.65 -9.69
C MET A 98 -0.14 -5.58 -10.79
N TYR A 99 1.14 -5.50 -11.19
CA TYR A 99 1.64 -6.28 -12.34
C TYR A 99 3.08 -6.78 -12.22
N LEU A 100 3.81 -6.41 -11.16
CA LEU A 100 5.20 -6.85 -10.98
C LEU A 100 5.25 -8.30 -10.49
N ASP A 101 5.55 -9.22 -11.40
CA ASP A 101 5.62 -10.66 -11.10
C ASP A 101 6.56 -10.98 -9.94
N GLY A 102 7.71 -10.30 -9.84
CA GLY A 102 8.66 -10.52 -8.74
C GLY A 102 8.06 -10.24 -7.35
N HIS A 103 7.24 -9.19 -7.22
CA HIS A 103 6.56 -8.88 -5.97
C HIS A 103 5.48 -9.94 -5.67
N ARG A 104 4.71 -10.34 -6.69
CA ARG A 104 3.68 -11.36 -6.56
C ARG A 104 4.24 -12.71 -6.17
N GLU A 105 5.34 -13.13 -6.79
CA GLU A 105 6.04 -14.37 -6.46
C GLU A 105 6.55 -14.36 -5.02
N TRP A 106 7.13 -13.24 -4.58
CA TRP A 106 7.58 -13.08 -3.20
C TRP A 106 6.39 -13.17 -2.22
N GLY A 107 5.33 -12.41 -2.44
CA GLY A 107 4.15 -12.39 -1.58
C GLY A 107 3.43 -13.75 -1.55
N GLN A 108 3.39 -14.47 -2.67
CA GLN A 108 2.85 -15.83 -2.73
C GLN A 108 3.67 -16.80 -1.88
N LYS A 109 5.00 -16.82 -2.03
CA LYS A 109 5.89 -17.67 -1.22
C LYS A 109 5.76 -17.38 0.28
N LEU A 110 5.66 -16.10 0.64
CA LEU A 110 5.47 -15.66 2.01
C LEU A 110 4.14 -16.15 2.60
N ALA A 111 3.04 -15.97 1.87
CA ALA A 111 1.71 -16.42 2.29
C ALA A 111 1.65 -17.95 2.42
N ASP A 112 2.21 -18.68 1.44
CA ASP A 112 2.28 -20.15 1.46
C ASP A 112 3.05 -20.66 2.67
N ALA A 113 4.20 -20.04 2.98
CA ALA A 113 5.00 -20.37 4.16
C ALA A 113 4.22 -20.11 5.48
N ALA A 114 3.40 -19.06 5.53
CA ALA A 114 2.49 -18.78 6.65
C ALA A 114 1.20 -19.62 6.64
N LYS A 115 0.98 -20.43 5.58
CA LYS A 115 -0.26 -21.17 5.29
C LYS A 115 -1.49 -20.25 5.21
N LEU A 116 -1.35 -19.13 4.52
CA LEU A 116 -2.41 -18.14 4.24
C LEU A 116 -2.64 -18.08 2.73
N GLU A 117 -3.84 -17.67 2.33
CA GLU A 117 -4.09 -17.28 0.93
C GLU A 117 -3.46 -15.91 0.63
N ALA A 118 -2.80 -15.77 -0.52
CA ALA A 118 -2.31 -14.48 -1.02
C ALA A 118 -3.37 -13.83 -1.93
N LEU A 119 -3.77 -12.60 -1.61
CA LEU A 119 -4.75 -11.85 -2.38
C LEU A 119 -4.10 -10.63 -3.05
N TYR A 120 -4.43 -10.41 -4.32
CA TYR A 120 -3.98 -9.24 -5.11
C TYR A 120 -5.19 -8.54 -5.71
N PRO A 121 -5.91 -7.71 -4.94
CA PRO A 121 -7.17 -7.12 -5.37
C PRO A 121 -7.04 -6.22 -6.60
N LEU A 122 -5.84 -5.68 -6.84
CA LEU A 122 -5.54 -4.73 -7.91
C LEU A 122 -4.79 -5.34 -9.09
N TRP A 123 -4.61 -6.67 -9.12
CA TRP A 123 -3.82 -7.32 -10.16
C TRP A 123 -4.42 -7.03 -11.55
N ALA A 124 -3.60 -6.49 -12.46
CA ALA A 124 -4.04 -6.00 -13.76
C ALA A 124 -2.86 -5.97 -14.75
N GLU A 125 -3.16 -5.80 -16.03
CA GLU A 125 -2.12 -5.62 -17.05
C GLU A 125 -1.53 -4.20 -17.00
N GLN A 126 -0.25 -4.04 -17.38
CA GLN A 126 0.42 -2.73 -17.40
C GLN A 126 -0.31 -1.70 -18.30
N SER A 127 -0.96 -2.16 -19.36
CA SER A 127 -1.76 -1.30 -20.25
C SER A 127 -2.96 -0.63 -19.56
N GLN A 128 -3.33 -1.09 -18.36
CA GLN A 128 -4.47 -0.59 -17.58
C GLN A 128 -4.07 0.46 -16.54
N MET A 129 -2.79 0.81 -16.37
CA MET A 129 -2.33 1.68 -15.28
C MET A 129 -2.92 3.09 -15.32
N THR A 130 -3.08 3.69 -16.51
CA THR A 130 -3.73 5.00 -16.66
C THR A 130 -5.18 4.95 -16.17
N GLU A 131 -5.90 3.87 -16.50
CA GLU A 131 -7.29 3.68 -16.09
C GLU A 131 -7.38 3.41 -14.57
N SER A 132 -6.43 2.66 -14.01
CA SER A 132 -6.36 2.45 -12.56
C SER A 132 -6.11 3.75 -11.79
N LEU A 133 -5.26 4.65 -12.30
CA LEU A 133 -5.06 5.97 -11.71
C LEU A 133 -6.33 6.83 -11.83
N ARG A 134 -7.02 6.79 -12.97
CA ARG A 134 -8.31 7.46 -13.13
C ARG A 134 -9.32 6.97 -12.10
N LYS A 135 -9.45 5.67 -11.92
CA LYS A 135 -10.34 5.07 -10.90
C LYS A 135 -9.99 5.54 -9.50
N PHE A 136 -8.70 5.61 -9.14
CA PHE A 136 -8.28 6.18 -7.87
C PHE A 136 -8.81 7.61 -7.69
N ILE A 137 -8.66 8.48 -8.69
CA ILE A 137 -9.16 9.86 -8.64
C ILE A 137 -10.68 9.89 -8.48
N GLU A 138 -11.41 9.06 -9.23
CA GLU A 138 -12.88 8.98 -9.21
C GLU A 138 -13.44 8.46 -7.89
N THR A 139 -12.68 7.65 -7.13
CA THR A 139 -13.11 7.19 -5.80
C THR A 139 -13.26 8.32 -4.78
N GLY A 140 -12.57 9.45 -4.99
CA GLY A 140 -12.55 10.58 -4.06
C GLY A 140 -11.58 10.44 -2.89
N TYR A 141 -10.66 9.47 -2.91
CA TYR A 141 -9.49 9.53 -2.01
C TYR A 141 -8.60 10.72 -2.36
N LYS A 142 -7.99 11.31 -1.34
CA LYS A 142 -7.01 12.37 -1.51
C LYS A 142 -5.62 11.84 -1.18
N ALA A 143 -4.70 12.02 -2.10
CA ALA A 143 -3.32 11.63 -1.93
C ALA A 143 -2.36 12.69 -2.45
N GLU A 144 -1.23 12.81 -1.78
CA GLU A 144 -0.12 13.67 -2.15
C GLU A 144 1.09 12.85 -2.57
N ILE A 145 1.85 13.34 -3.55
CA ILE A 145 3.16 12.81 -3.90
C ILE A 145 4.17 13.20 -2.82
N ILE A 146 4.72 12.22 -2.10
CA ILE A 146 5.68 12.43 -1.02
C ILE A 146 7.14 12.19 -1.45
N LYS A 147 7.34 11.49 -2.57
CA LYS A 147 8.66 11.14 -3.08
C LYS A 147 8.57 10.86 -4.57
N VAL A 148 9.62 11.21 -5.30
CA VAL A 148 9.81 10.84 -6.70
C VAL A 148 11.21 10.29 -6.91
N ARG A 149 11.38 9.48 -7.97
CA ARG A 149 12.69 9.08 -8.47
C ARG A 149 13.14 10.14 -9.48
N GLU A 150 14.10 10.97 -9.06
CA GLU A 150 14.50 12.18 -9.80
C GLU A 150 15.16 11.93 -11.16
N ASP A 151 15.56 10.69 -11.44
CA ASP A 151 16.07 10.27 -12.75
C ASP A 151 14.97 10.14 -13.82
N VAL A 152 13.71 10.01 -13.43
CA VAL A 152 12.57 9.85 -14.35
C VAL A 152 11.45 10.87 -14.16
N LEU A 153 11.32 11.50 -12.99
CA LEU A 153 10.32 12.53 -12.72
C LEU A 153 10.95 13.72 -11.99
N PRO A 154 10.54 14.96 -12.29
CA PRO A 154 11.18 16.12 -11.67
C PRO A 154 10.76 16.29 -10.20
N ALA A 155 11.70 16.67 -9.35
CA ALA A 155 11.50 16.86 -7.91
C ALA A 155 10.33 17.80 -7.55
N SER A 156 9.99 18.74 -8.44
CA SER A 156 8.84 19.64 -8.31
C SER A 156 7.48 18.93 -8.28
N TRP A 157 7.42 17.62 -8.51
CA TRP A 157 6.19 16.85 -8.41
C TRP A 157 5.83 16.47 -6.97
N VAL A 158 6.79 16.51 -6.04
CA VAL A 158 6.52 16.35 -4.62
C VAL A 158 5.57 17.46 -4.15
N GLY A 159 4.56 17.11 -3.38
CA GLY A 159 3.49 18.01 -2.95
C GLY A 159 2.30 18.11 -3.92
N ARG A 160 2.39 17.52 -5.12
CA ARG A 160 1.24 17.45 -6.03
C ARG A 160 0.18 16.50 -5.51
N GLN A 161 -1.07 16.88 -5.71
CA GLN A 161 -2.22 16.01 -5.44
C GLN A 161 -2.45 15.06 -6.62
N LEU A 162 -2.93 13.84 -6.34
CA LEU A 162 -3.39 12.91 -7.36
C LEU A 162 -4.79 13.30 -7.83
N ASP A 163 -4.85 14.19 -8.81
CA ASP A 163 -6.07 14.68 -9.44
C ASP A 163 -6.05 14.54 -10.97
N GLU A 164 -7.09 15.02 -11.64
CA GLU A 164 -7.16 15.01 -13.12
C GLU A 164 -6.01 15.77 -13.79
N SER A 165 -5.46 16.81 -13.14
CA SER A 165 -4.29 17.51 -13.66
C SER A 165 -3.04 16.65 -13.58
N PHE A 166 -2.84 15.94 -12.46
CA PHE A 166 -1.76 14.96 -12.33
C PHE A 166 -1.88 13.86 -13.36
N LEU A 167 -3.06 13.26 -13.52
CA LEU A 167 -3.33 12.22 -14.52
C LEU A 167 -2.98 12.69 -15.94
N LYS A 168 -3.38 13.91 -16.30
CA LYS A 168 -3.07 14.49 -17.61
C LYS A 168 -1.57 14.65 -17.84
N ASP A 169 -0.81 15.01 -16.80
CA ASP A 169 0.62 15.24 -16.93
C ASP A 169 1.41 13.94 -16.92
N ILE A 170 1.13 13.02 -15.99
CA ILE A 170 1.81 11.72 -15.93
C ILE A 170 1.59 10.89 -17.19
N SER A 171 0.44 11.04 -17.84
CA SER A 171 0.14 10.34 -19.11
C SER A 171 1.01 10.79 -20.29
N LYS A 172 1.79 11.87 -20.14
CA LYS A 172 2.75 12.36 -21.15
C LYS A 172 4.18 11.90 -20.89
N GLU A 173 4.44 11.40 -19.69
CA GLU A 173 5.77 10.94 -19.27
C GLU A 173 5.93 9.46 -19.63
N ASP A 174 7.17 9.03 -19.90
CA ASP A 174 7.49 7.62 -20.21
C ASP A 174 7.75 6.82 -18.92
N VAL A 175 6.75 6.81 -18.03
CA VAL A 175 6.79 6.12 -16.73
C VAL A 175 5.45 5.44 -16.45
N CYS A 176 5.42 4.50 -15.49
CA CYS A 176 4.16 3.92 -15.05
C CYS A 176 3.26 5.01 -14.43
N PRO A 177 2.01 5.21 -14.91
CA PRO A 177 1.08 6.15 -14.31
C PRO A 177 0.77 5.84 -12.85
N MET A 178 0.80 4.56 -12.47
CA MET A 178 0.64 4.11 -11.08
C MET A 178 1.98 4.04 -10.32
N GLY A 179 3.13 4.36 -10.90
CA GLY A 179 4.40 4.40 -10.17
C GLY A 179 4.87 3.06 -9.58
N GLU A 180 4.43 1.93 -10.16
CA GLU A 180 4.69 0.57 -9.64
C GLU A 180 6.19 0.23 -9.53
N SER A 181 7.05 0.85 -10.35
CA SER A 181 8.50 0.62 -10.32
C SER A 181 9.23 1.62 -9.40
N GLY A 182 8.50 2.29 -8.51
CA GLY A 182 9.02 3.27 -7.56
C GLY A 182 9.32 4.64 -8.20
N GLU A 183 8.69 4.97 -9.32
CA GLU A 183 8.83 6.28 -9.96
C GLU A 183 8.35 7.41 -9.05
N TYR A 184 7.30 7.16 -8.27
CA TYR A 184 6.82 8.05 -7.22
C TYR A 184 6.09 7.29 -6.11
N HIS A 185 6.04 7.89 -4.92
CA HIS A 185 5.26 7.38 -3.80
C HIS A 185 4.24 8.40 -3.34
N THR A 186 3.16 7.90 -2.75
CA THR A 186 2.05 8.71 -2.28
C THR A 186 1.75 8.48 -0.82
N PHE A 187 1.12 9.48 -0.21
CA PHE A 187 0.48 9.38 1.09
C PHE A 187 -1.00 9.73 0.94
N VAL A 188 -1.88 8.79 1.28
CA VAL A 188 -3.34 9.01 1.26
C VAL A 188 -3.76 9.60 2.60
N TYR A 189 -4.33 10.79 2.60
CA TYR A 189 -4.65 11.51 3.84
C TYR A 189 -6.15 11.65 4.10
N ASP A 190 -7.00 11.39 3.12
CA ASP A 190 -8.45 11.49 3.25
C ASP A 190 -9.17 10.62 2.20
N GLY A 191 -10.47 10.38 2.39
CA GLY A 191 -11.35 9.75 1.41
C GLY A 191 -12.45 8.88 2.01
N PRO A 192 -13.21 8.13 1.18
CA PRO A 192 -14.46 7.49 1.60
C PRO A 192 -14.39 6.56 2.81
N LEU A 193 -13.26 5.87 3.02
CA LEU A 193 -13.09 4.95 4.15
C LEU A 193 -12.56 5.63 5.42
N PHE A 194 -11.92 6.79 5.28
CA PHE A 194 -11.35 7.54 6.39
C PHE A 194 -12.48 8.17 7.22
N LYS A 195 -12.39 8.07 8.56
CA LYS A 195 -13.37 8.73 9.46
C LYS A 195 -12.99 10.18 9.77
N LYS A 196 -11.75 10.54 9.53
CA LYS A 196 -11.19 11.88 9.67
C LYS A 196 -10.00 12.04 8.73
N GLU A 197 -9.76 13.27 8.31
CA GLU A 197 -8.53 13.62 7.59
C GLU A 197 -7.29 13.38 8.49
N VAL A 198 -6.21 12.94 7.87
CA VAL A 198 -4.89 12.75 8.50
C VAL A 198 -3.98 13.90 8.11
N ASN A 199 -3.30 14.50 9.08
CA ASN A 199 -2.38 15.60 8.78
C ASN A 199 -1.12 15.07 8.08
N ILE A 200 -0.76 15.72 6.97
CA ILE A 200 0.50 15.51 6.23
C ILE A 200 1.65 16.27 6.89
#